data_AF-A0A6J3MIX3-F1
#
_entry.id   AF-A0A6J3MIX3-F1
#
_cell.length_a   1.000
_cell.length_b   1.000
_cell.length_c   1.000
_cell.angle_alpha   90.00
_cell.angle_beta   90.00
_cell.angle_gamma   90.00
#
_symmetry.space_group_name_H-M   'P 1'
#
loop_
_entity.id
_entity.type
_entity.pdbx_description
1 polymer ?
#
loop_
_entity_poly.entity_id
_entity_poly.type
_entity_poly.pdbx_seq_one_letter_code
_entity_poly.pdbx_strand_id
1 'polypeptide(L)'
;MRRPKTVHWDLPISKTDYNLLKTGFTPQSMDDRWEMTPAYLEESSAYSLCFARSWTGIPHYVLIVRDQGPIIDSMVYESLTEGGNEITENTAKKEVIALARDWLKCEIGAFP
;
A
#
# COMPACT_ATOMS: atom_id res chain seq x y z
N MET A 1 -13.52 -15.51 0.30
CA MET A 1 -12.29 -16.13 0.84
C MET A 1 -11.14 -15.16 0.62
N ARG A 2 -10.29 -14.93 1.62
CA ARG A 2 -9.06 -14.14 1.46
C ARG A 2 -7.95 -15.02 0.90
N ARG A 3 -7.19 -14.49 -0.05
CA ARG A 3 -6.08 -15.20 -0.70
C ARG A 3 -4.93 -14.21 -0.87
N PRO A 4 -4.29 -13.80 0.23
CA PRO A 4 -3.18 -12.85 0.16
C PRO A 4 -2.03 -13.45 -0.63
N LYS A 5 -1.42 -12.65 -1.50
CA LYS A 5 -0.18 -12.96 -2.21
C LYS A 5 0.85 -11.90 -1.89
N THR A 6 2.07 -12.35 -1.61
CA THR A 6 3.24 -11.48 -1.48
C THR A 6 3.95 -11.37 -2.81
N VAL A 7 4.37 -10.18 -3.15
CA VAL A 7 5.20 -9.91 -4.33
C VAL A 7 6.35 -8.99 -3.96
N HIS A 8 7.55 -9.34 -4.43
CA HIS A 8 8.70 -8.45 -4.40
C HIS A 8 8.58 -7.37 -5.47
N TRP A 9 9.12 -6.19 -5.18
CA TRP A 9 9.00 -5.04 -6.07
C TRP A 9 10.31 -4.30 -6.23
N ASP A 10 11.05 -4.09 -5.14
CA ASP A 10 12.33 -3.38 -5.14
C ASP A 10 12.26 -2.04 -5.89
N LEU A 11 11.15 -1.32 -5.75
CA LEU A 11 10.93 -0.05 -6.47
C LEU A 11 11.56 1.10 -5.70
N PRO A 12 12.53 1.84 -6.27
CA PRO A 12 13.06 3.04 -5.66
C PRO A 12 12.01 4.14 -5.57
N ILE A 13 11.96 4.81 -4.42
CA ILE A 13 11.07 5.96 -4.17
C ILE A 13 11.88 7.13 -3.64
N SER A 14 11.32 8.34 -3.73
CA SER A 14 11.97 9.50 -3.14
C SER A 14 11.88 9.46 -1.61
N LYS A 15 12.79 10.17 -0.94
CA LYS A 15 12.70 10.35 0.52
C LYS A 15 11.42 11.10 0.92
N THR A 16 10.92 11.97 0.06
CA THR A 16 9.64 12.67 0.24
C THR A 16 8.49 11.67 0.26
N ASP A 17 8.40 10.79 -0.75
CA ASP A 17 7.37 9.75 -0.82
C ASP A 17 7.42 8.82 0.39
N TYR A 18 8.63 8.42 0.80
CA TYR A 18 8.81 7.58 1.98
C TYR A 18 8.23 8.22 3.25
N ASN A 19 8.43 9.53 3.44
CA ASN A 19 7.85 10.25 4.58
C ASN A 19 6.32 10.40 4.48
N LEU A 20 5.79 10.60 3.26
CA LEU A 20 4.35 10.64 3.03
C LEU A 20 3.68 9.30 3.34
N LEU A 21 4.27 8.19 2.87
CA LEU A 21 3.82 6.83 3.17
C LEU A 21 3.78 6.55 4.67
N LYS A 22 4.73 7.08 5.44
CA LYS A 22 4.77 6.95 6.91
C LYS A 22 3.76 7.80 7.65
N THR A 23 3.22 8.83 7.01
CA THR A 23 2.20 9.69 7.63
C THR A 23 0.85 8.97 7.62
N GLY A 24 0.58 8.21 6.57
CA GLY A 24 -0.70 7.53 6.40
C GLY A 24 -1.85 8.49 6.13
N PHE A 25 -3.06 7.95 6.19
CA PHE A 25 -4.30 8.69 5.99
C PHE A 25 -5.39 8.11 6.88
N THR A 26 -5.95 8.95 7.75
CA THR A 26 -7.10 8.60 8.59
C THR A 26 -8.36 9.20 7.97
N PRO A 27 -9.34 8.38 7.57
CA PRO A 27 -10.59 8.87 6.99
C PRO A 27 -11.39 9.65 8.04
N GLN A 28 -12.03 10.74 7.63
CA GLN A 28 -12.98 11.50 8.45
C GLN A 28 -14.40 10.96 8.33
N SER A 29 -14.71 10.31 7.21
CA SER A 29 -16.02 9.70 6.95
C SER A 29 -15.92 8.47 6.05
N MET A 30 -17.05 7.77 5.87
CA MET A 30 -17.14 6.65 4.92
C MET A 30 -16.91 7.10 3.47
N ASP A 31 -17.12 8.39 3.15
CA ASP A 31 -16.93 8.95 1.81
C ASP A 31 -15.46 9.02 1.38
N ASP A 32 -14.53 8.99 2.33
CA ASP A 32 -13.09 8.90 2.05
C ASP A 32 -12.69 7.50 1.55
N ARG A 33 -13.53 6.49 1.80
CA ARG A 33 -13.44 5.09 1.34
C ARG A 33 -12.21 4.28 1.74
N TRP A 34 -11.07 4.91 1.99
CA TRP A 34 -9.80 4.27 2.28
C TRP A 34 -9.22 4.79 3.58
N GLU A 35 -8.53 3.89 4.27
CA GLU A 35 -7.67 4.16 5.40
C GLU A 35 -6.27 3.66 5.06
N MET A 36 -5.25 4.43 5.43
CA MET A 36 -3.85 4.08 5.20
C MET A 36 -3.10 4.17 6.53
N THR A 37 -2.83 3.01 7.12
CA THR A 37 -2.26 2.92 8.47
C THR A 37 -0.81 2.47 8.42
N PRO A 38 0.14 3.33 8.80
CA PRO A 38 1.55 2.96 8.88
C PRO A 38 1.81 2.20 10.19
N ALA A 39 2.66 1.18 10.13
CA ALA A 39 3.17 0.49 11.32
C ALA A 39 4.67 0.23 11.16
N TYR A 40 5.43 0.40 12.24
CA TYR A 40 6.85 0.09 12.24
C TYR A 40 7.06 -1.41 12.53
N LEU A 41 7.91 -2.05 11.73
CA LEU A 41 8.29 -3.45 11.86
C LEU A 41 9.70 -3.52 12.44
N GLU A 42 9.82 -3.73 13.75
CA GLU A 42 11.10 -3.73 14.46
C GLU A 42 12.07 -4.79 13.92
N GLU A 43 11.57 -6.01 13.66
CA GLU A 43 12.38 -7.14 13.21
C GLU A 43 13.09 -6.90 11.87
N SER A 44 12.46 -6.14 10.98
CA SER A 44 12.99 -5.86 9.63
C SER A 44 13.49 -4.42 9.47
N SER A 45 13.38 -3.61 10.53
CA SER A 45 13.66 -2.15 10.48
C SER A 45 12.98 -1.47 9.28
N ALA A 46 11.72 -1.85 9.03
CA ALA A 46 10.91 -1.41 7.89
C ALA A 46 9.60 -0.79 8.38
N TYR A 47 8.91 -0.08 7.50
CA TYR A 47 7.53 0.33 7.74
C TYR A 47 6.60 -0.49 6.87
N SER A 48 5.50 -0.97 7.45
CA SER A 48 4.35 -1.43 6.69
C SER A 48 3.35 -0.30 6.54
N LEU A 49 2.71 -0.20 5.38
CA LEU A 49 1.58 0.69 5.14
C LEU A 49 0.40 -0.16 4.69
N CYS A 50 -0.61 -0.25 5.54
CA CYS A 50 -1.82 -1.01 5.29
C CYS A 50 -2.88 -0.14 4.62
N PHE A 51 -3.43 -0.60 3.49
CA PHE A 51 -4.52 0.03 2.76
C PHE A 51 -5.79 -0.77 3.01
N ALA A 52 -6.74 -0.19 3.74
CA ALA A 52 -8.01 -0.83 4.10
C ALA A 52 -9.18 0.04 3.68
N ARG A 53 -10.37 -0.55 3.51
CA ARG A 53 -11.59 0.25 3.35
C ARG A 53 -11.98 0.87 4.68
N SER A 54 -12.34 2.15 4.67
CA SER A 54 -12.64 2.92 5.89
C SER A 54 -13.78 2.34 6.73
N TRP A 55 -14.71 1.59 6.11
CA TRP A 55 -15.88 1.02 6.78
C TRP A 55 -15.73 -0.44 7.23
N THR A 56 -14.74 -1.18 6.72
CA THR A 56 -14.49 -2.57 7.14
C THR A 56 -13.20 -2.73 7.94
N GLY A 57 -12.22 -1.83 7.75
CA GLY A 57 -10.86 -2.00 8.28
C GLY A 57 -10.13 -3.23 7.73
N ILE A 58 -10.69 -3.89 6.70
CA ILE A 58 -10.14 -5.10 6.10
C ILE A 58 -8.99 -4.70 5.15
N PRO A 59 -7.75 -5.17 5.39
CA PRO A 59 -6.62 -4.85 4.51
C PRO A 59 -6.82 -5.43 3.10
N HIS A 60 -6.64 -4.60 2.09
CA HIS A 60 -6.60 -5.01 0.68
C HIS A 60 -5.18 -5.06 0.14
N TYR A 61 -4.35 -4.10 0.56
CA TYR A 61 -2.94 -4.03 0.19
C TYR A 61 -2.12 -3.69 1.43
N VAL A 62 -0.89 -4.19 1.50
CA VAL A 62 0.11 -3.81 2.49
C VAL A 62 1.42 -3.59 1.76
N LEU A 63 1.94 -2.37 1.79
CA LEU A 63 3.28 -2.07 1.28
C LEU A 63 4.30 -2.23 2.39
N ILE A 64 5.46 -2.79 2.08
CA ILE A 64 6.63 -2.82 2.97
C ILE A 64 7.68 -1.89 2.38
N VAL A 65 8.10 -0.88 3.15
CA VAL A 65 9.06 0.14 2.73
C VAL A 65 10.27 0.20 3.66
N ARG A 66 11.47 0.37 3.09
CA ARG A 66 12.75 0.44 3.82
C ARG A 66 13.43 1.79 3.61
N ASP A 67 14.23 2.24 4.57
CA ASP A 67 14.86 3.59 4.59
C ASP A 67 16.31 3.61 4.06
N GLN A 68 16.97 2.45 3.89
CA GLN A 68 18.38 2.35 3.43
C GLN A 68 18.49 2.57 1.91
N GLY A 69 18.23 3.80 1.46
CA GLY A 69 17.82 4.08 0.10
C GLY A 69 16.33 3.77 0.00
N PRO A 70 15.44 4.78 0.06
CA PRO A 70 14.01 4.52 0.15
C PRO A 70 13.50 3.66 -0.99
N ILE A 71 12.95 2.50 -0.65
CA ILE A 71 12.37 1.55 -1.60
C ILE A 71 11.05 1.00 -1.09
N ILE A 72 10.18 0.62 -2.02
CA ILE A 72 9.12 -0.36 -1.79
C ILE A 72 9.74 -1.74 -2.00
N ASP A 73 9.97 -2.44 -0.89
CA ASP A 73 10.58 -3.77 -0.88
C ASP A 73 9.62 -4.80 -1.46
N SER A 74 8.42 -4.85 -0.88
CA SER A 74 7.42 -5.85 -1.22
C SER A 74 6.01 -5.32 -0.97
N MET A 75 5.03 -6.02 -1.53
CA MET A 75 3.62 -5.78 -1.31
C MET A 75 2.91 -7.10 -1.00
N VAL A 76 1.98 -7.06 -0.06
CA VAL A 76 0.97 -8.09 0.12
C VAL A 76 -0.35 -7.56 -0.44
N TYR A 77 -1.07 -8.34 -1.24
CA TYR A 77 -2.38 -7.96 -1.75
C TYR A 77 -3.34 -9.14 -1.75
N GLU A 78 -4.63 -8.87 -1.59
CA GLU A 78 -5.67 -9.89 -1.78
C GLU A 78 -5.79 -10.26 -3.25
N SER A 79 -5.49 -11.50 -3.61
CA SER A 79 -5.49 -11.93 -5.01
C SER A 79 -6.86 -12.30 -5.57
N LEU A 80 -7.92 -12.15 -4.75
CA LEU A 80 -9.31 -12.37 -5.15
C LEU A 80 -10.17 -11.18 -4.69
N THR A 81 -10.99 -10.68 -5.60
CA THR A 81 -12.08 -9.76 -5.26
C THR A 81 -13.16 -10.49 -4.46
N GLU A 82 -14.06 -9.74 -3.80
CA GLU A 82 -15.23 -10.32 -3.13
C GLU A 82 -16.12 -11.12 -4.09
N GLY A 83 -16.17 -10.73 -5.37
CA GLY A 83 -16.88 -11.45 -6.43
C GLY A 83 -16.15 -12.67 -6.98
N GLY A 84 -14.98 -13.03 -6.43
CA GLY A 84 -14.21 -14.21 -6.85
C GLY A 84 -13.32 -14.02 -8.09
N ASN A 85 -13.22 -12.81 -8.64
CA ASN A 85 -12.31 -12.51 -9.74
C ASN A 85 -10.86 -12.41 -9.25
N GLU A 86 -9.92 -12.97 -10.01
CA GLU A 86 -8.50 -12.86 -9.71
C GLU A 86 -7.95 -11.45 -9.95
N ILE A 87 -7.17 -10.96 -9.00
CA ILE A 87 -6.39 -9.73 -9.12
C ILE A 87 -4.97 -10.15 -9.51
N THR A 88 -4.47 -9.61 -10.61
CA THR A 88 -3.08 -9.84 -11.04
C THR A 88 -2.13 -8.97 -10.24
N GLU A 89 -0.86 -9.39 -10.15
CA GLU A 89 0.20 -8.58 -9.56
C GLU A 89 0.29 -7.18 -10.18
N ASN A 90 0.23 -7.09 -11.52
CA ASN A 90 0.30 -5.81 -12.24
C ASN A 90 -0.90 -4.90 -11.91
N THR A 91 -2.10 -5.47 -11.78
CA THR A 91 -3.30 -4.73 -11.36
C THR A 91 -3.13 -4.21 -9.94
N ALA A 92 -2.71 -5.06 -9.00
CA ALA A 92 -2.50 -4.67 -7.61
C ALA A 92 -1.43 -3.58 -7.47
N LYS A 93 -0.31 -3.70 -8.21
CA LYS A 93 0.76 -2.68 -8.23
C LYS A 93 0.25 -1.34 -8.75
N LYS A 94 -0.55 -1.32 -9.83
CA LYS A 94 -1.15 -0.08 -10.35
C LYS A 94 -2.11 0.56 -9.35
N GLU A 95 -3.00 -0.24 -8.76
CA GLU A 95 -4.00 0.25 -7.82
C GLU A 95 -3.36 0.84 -6.56
N VAL A 96 -2.38 0.16 -5.96
CA VAL A 96 -1.75 0.66 -4.73
C VAL A 96 -0.95 1.95 -4.97
N ILE A 97 -0.30 2.10 -6.14
CA ILE A 97 0.37 3.36 -6.50
C ILE A 97 -0.64 4.47 -6.72
N ALA A 98 -1.75 4.19 -7.42
CA ALA A 98 -2.82 5.17 -7.61
C ALA A 98 -3.37 5.64 -6.25
N LEU A 99 -3.61 4.72 -5.31
CA LEU A 99 -4.04 5.07 -3.95
C LEU A 99 -3.01 5.94 -3.22
N ALA A 100 -1.73 5.58 -3.27
CA ALA A 100 -0.67 6.38 -2.64
C ALA A 100 -0.58 7.80 -3.24
N ARG A 101 -0.74 7.94 -4.56
CA ARG A 101 -0.79 9.24 -5.25
C ARG A 101 -2.02 10.04 -4.85
N ASP A 102 -3.19 9.43 -4.89
CA ASP A 102 -4.47 10.13 -4.69
C ASP A 102 -4.64 10.62 -3.25
N TRP A 103 -4.29 9.79 -2.27
CA TRP A 103 -4.55 10.08 -0.85
C TRP A 103 -3.35 10.68 -0.13
N LEU A 104 -2.14 10.18 -0.39
CA LEU A 104 -0.92 10.62 0.30
C LEU A 104 -0.13 11.66 -0.50
N LYS A 105 -0.55 11.94 -1.74
CA LYS A 105 0.11 12.89 -2.64
C LYS A 105 1.55 12.50 -2.98
N CYS A 106 1.84 11.19 -2.97
CA CYS A 106 3.12 10.67 -3.43
C CYS A 106 3.31 10.94 -4.93
N GLU A 107 4.54 11.14 -5.38
CA GLU A 107 4.93 11.36 -6.78
C GLU A 107 5.70 10.16 -7.35
N ILE A 108 5.39 8.95 -6.86
CA ILE A 108 6.05 7.71 -7.28
C ILE A 108 5.86 7.54 -8.80
N GLY A 109 6.94 7.57 -9.58
CA GLY A 109 6.90 7.54 -11.05
C GLY A 109 6.59 6.18 -11.70
N ALA A 110 6.31 5.15 -10.92
CA ALA A 110 5.99 3.82 -11.44
C ALA A 110 4.53 3.73 -11.89
N PHE A 111 4.30 3.09 -13.04
CA PHE A 111 2.99 2.95 -13.69
C PHE A 111 2.38 4.30 -14.14
N PRO A 112 1.85 4.37 -15.39
CA PRO A 112 1.21 5.60 -15.89
C PRO A 112 -0.04 5.95 -15.08
#